data_AF-A0A1G3VUS4-F1
#
_entry.id   AF-A0A1G3VUS4-F1
#
_cell.length_a   1.000
_cell.length_b   1.000
_cell.length_c   1.000
_cell.angle_alpha   90.00
_cell.angle_beta   90.00
_cell.angle_gamma   90.00
#
_symmetry.space_group_name_H-M   'P 1'
#
loop_
_entity.id
_entity.type
_entity.pdbx_description
1 polymer ?
#
loop_
_entity_poly.entity_id
_entity_poly.type
_entity_poly.pdbx_seq_one_letter_code
_entity_poly.pdbx_strand_id
1 'polypeptide(L)'
;MLKKFVNFWKNFFIMVWEVIKSMKTVRGLVSLFISYMIFHGWAVLFLVIGLISGNIWFTAVGTTVVLFWFGPGTPFFPLTLITALLIQRYLLLDQTNKIEIKKKWKELNDKESLYKKE
;
A
#
# COMPACT_ATOMS: atom_id res chain seq x y z
N MET A 1 21.78 -14.00 4.43
CA MET A 1 20.75 -13.09 5.00
C MET A 1 20.15 -12.17 3.95
N LEU A 2 20.96 -11.50 3.12
CA LEU A 2 20.49 -10.60 2.05
C LEU A 2 19.46 -11.25 1.09
N LYS A 3 19.71 -12.48 0.62
CA LYS A 3 18.74 -13.21 -0.23
C LYS A 3 17.37 -13.44 0.44
N LYS A 4 17.34 -13.71 1.75
CA LYS A 4 16.07 -13.90 2.49
C LYS A 4 15.31 -12.57 2.62
N PHE A 5 16.03 -11.47 2.83
CA PHE A 5 15.46 -10.13 2.92
C PHE A 5 14.86 -9.67 1.57
N VAL A 6 15.59 -9.85 0.47
CA VAL A 6 15.09 -9.54 -0.87
C VAL A 6 13.85 -10.36 -1.22
N ASN A 7 13.87 -11.66 -0.92
CA ASN A 7 12.72 -12.55 -1.16
C ASN A 7 11.49 -12.14 -0.34
N PHE A 8 11.67 -11.74 0.92
CA PHE A 8 10.58 -11.20 1.74
C PHE A 8 9.93 -9.97 1.09
N TRP A 9 10.74 -8.98 0.69
CA TRP A 9 10.22 -7.76 0.04
C TRP A 9 9.55 -8.08 -1.30
N LYS A 10 10.11 -8.99 -2.09
CA LYS A 10 9.51 -9.47 -3.34
C LYS A 10 8.12 -10.06 -3.09
N ASN A 11 8.00 -11.00 -2.17
CA ASN A 11 6.71 -11.64 -1.83
C ASN A 11 5.71 -10.63 -1.25
N PHE A 12 6.18 -9.67 -0.45
CA PHE A 12 5.38 -8.58 0.08
C PHE A 12 4.78 -7.70 -1.03
N PHE A 13 5.59 -7.21 -1.98
CA PHE A 13 5.10 -6.39 -3.07
C PHE A 13 4.16 -7.16 -4.02
N ILE A 14 4.43 -8.45 -4.24
CA ILE A 14 3.50 -9.33 -4.98
C ILE A 14 2.14 -9.37 -4.26
N MET A 15 2.12 -9.58 -2.95
CA MET A 15 0.87 -9.57 -2.19
C MET A 15 0.15 -8.23 -2.28
N VAL A 16 0.85 -7.11 -2.07
CA VAL A 16 0.30 -5.75 -2.19
C VAL A 16 -0.38 -5.57 -3.55
N TRP A 17 0.31 -5.97 -4.62
CA TRP A 17 -0.19 -5.87 -5.98
C TRP A 17 -1.44 -6.72 -6.23
N GLU A 18 -1.48 -7.93 -5.69
CA GLU A 18 -2.65 -8.81 -5.79
C GLU A 18 -3.85 -8.27 -5.01
N VAL A 19 -3.62 -7.65 -3.86
CA VAL A 19 -4.68 -6.99 -3.09
C VAL A 19 -5.27 -5.85 -3.91
N ILE A 20 -4.45 -4.97 -4.47
CA ILE A 20 -4.90 -3.88 -5.34
C ILE A 20 -5.69 -4.43 -6.54
N LYS A 21 -5.18 -5.47 -7.19
CA LYS A 21 -5.85 -6.11 -8.34
C LYS A 21 -7.18 -6.77 -8.03
N SER A 22 -7.48 -7.08 -6.76
CA SER A 22 -8.80 -7.56 -6.38
C SER A 22 -9.85 -6.45 -6.34
N MET A 23 -9.42 -5.20 -6.10
CA MET A 23 -10.27 -4.04 -5.86
C MET A 23 -10.69 -3.35 -7.17
N LYS A 24 -10.99 -4.12 -8.21
CA LYS A 24 -11.32 -3.60 -9.55
C LYS A 24 -12.71 -2.95 -9.65
N THR A 25 -13.55 -3.09 -8.64
CA THR A 25 -14.84 -2.39 -8.61
C THR A 25 -14.61 -0.90 -8.48
N VAL A 26 -15.52 -0.08 -9.01
CA VAL A 26 -15.46 1.39 -8.83
C VAL A 26 -15.37 1.75 -7.35
N ARG A 27 -16.13 1.03 -6.50
CA ARG A 27 -16.08 1.19 -5.04
C ARG A 27 -14.72 0.82 -4.46
N GLY A 28 -14.11 -0.28 -4.92
CA GLY A 28 -12.75 -0.68 -4.54
C GLY A 28 -11.71 0.38 -4.90
N LEU A 29 -11.75 0.90 -6.14
CA LEU A 29 -10.84 1.97 -6.58
C LEU A 29 -11.03 3.26 -5.78
N VAL A 30 -12.28 3.66 -5.54
CA VAL A 30 -12.60 4.83 -4.71
C VAL A 30 -12.10 4.65 -3.28
N SER A 31 -12.26 3.45 -2.70
CA SER A 31 -11.77 3.16 -1.34
C SER A 31 -10.24 3.21 -1.24
N LEU A 32 -9.53 2.71 -2.25
CA LEU A 32 -8.07 2.83 -2.36
C LEU A 32 -7.64 4.29 -2.45
N PHE A 33 -8.34 5.07 -3.28
CA PHE A 33 -8.07 6.51 -3.42
C PHE A 33 -8.29 7.26 -2.11
N ILE A 34 -9.44 7.07 -1.44
CA ILE A 34 -9.73 7.72 -0.16
C ILE A 34 -8.69 7.33 0.88
N SER A 35 -8.36 6.04 0.99
CA SER A 35 -7.34 5.60 1.93
C SER A 35 -5.98 6.20 1.65
N TYR A 36 -5.58 6.31 0.38
CA TYR A 36 -4.35 6.97 -0.03
C TYR A 36 -4.37 8.46 0.37
N MET A 37 -5.49 9.15 0.16
CA MET A 37 -5.63 10.57 0.52
C MET A 37 -5.45 10.81 2.02
N ILE A 38 -5.96 9.91 2.87
CA ILE A 38 -5.83 9.98 4.33
C ILE A 38 -4.36 9.88 4.77
N PHE A 39 -3.60 8.94 4.22
CA PHE A 39 -2.24 8.66 4.72
C PHE A 39 -1.14 9.47 4.02
N HIS A 40 -1.28 9.74 2.73
CA HIS A 40 -0.20 10.30 1.92
C HIS A 40 -0.63 11.38 0.92
N GLY A 41 -1.85 11.31 0.39
CA GLY A 41 -2.30 12.28 -0.62
C GLY A 41 -2.30 13.73 -0.13
N TRP A 42 -2.63 13.99 1.14
CA TRP A 42 -2.53 15.33 1.72
C TRP A 42 -1.09 15.88 1.75
N ALA A 43 -0.09 15.02 1.98
CA ALA A 43 1.31 15.41 2.00
C ALA A 43 1.81 15.79 0.60
N VAL A 44 1.37 15.03 -0.41
CA VAL A 44 1.61 15.34 -1.83
C VAL A 44 0.98 16.69 -2.19
N LEU A 45 -0.25 16.94 -1.76
CA LEU A 45 -0.91 18.24 -1.99
C LEU A 45 -0.14 19.38 -1.33
N PHE A 46 0.33 19.21 -0.08
CA PHE A 46 1.12 20.23 0.62
C PHE A 46 2.44 20.50 -0.10
N LEU A 47 3.11 19.44 -0.59
CA LEU A 47 4.32 19.58 -1.37
C LEU A 47 4.07 20.35 -2.67
N VAL A 48 3.07 19.94 -3.46
CA VAL A 48 2.75 20.56 -4.75
C VAL A 48 2.32 22.02 -4.57
N ILE A 49 1.41 22.30 -3.63
CA ILE A 49 0.96 23.66 -3.34
C ILE A 49 2.14 24.51 -2.85
N GLY A 50 2.96 23.96 -1.93
CA GLY A 50 4.14 24.65 -1.42
C GLY A 50 5.13 25.03 -2.51
N LEU A 51 5.38 24.13 -3.46
CA LEU A 51 6.27 24.39 -4.60
C LEU A 51 5.70 25.45 -5.54
N ILE A 52 4.40 25.37 -5.87
CA ILE A 52 3.74 26.35 -6.77
C ILE A 52 3.66 27.73 -6.12
N SER A 53 3.36 27.80 -4.83
CA SER A 53 3.18 29.06 -4.11
C SER A 53 4.47 29.62 -3.50
N GLY A 54 5.61 28.93 -3.65
CA GLY A 54 6.88 29.30 -2.99
C GLY A 54 6.83 29.23 -1.45
N ASN A 55 5.88 28.48 -0.88
CA ASN A 55 5.71 28.38 0.57
C ASN A 55 6.65 27.29 1.13
N ILE A 56 7.71 27.72 1.80
CA ILE A 56 8.74 26.84 2.38
C ILE A 56 8.15 25.92 3.45
N TRP A 57 7.18 26.37 4.25
CA TRP A 57 6.56 25.54 5.29
C TRP A 57 5.78 24.37 4.69
N PHE A 58 4.94 24.64 3.69
CA PHE A 58 4.17 23.59 3.02
C PHE A 58 5.07 22.60 2.28
N THR A 59 6.09 23.12 1.60
CA THR A 59 7.09 22.31 0.92
C THR A 59 7.85 21.40 1.90
N ALA A 60 8.30 21.94 3.04
CA ALA A 60 9.04 21.19 4.04
C ALA A 60 8.17 20.09 4.66
N VAL A 61 6.96 20.41 5.12
CA VAL A 61 6.03 19.42 5.71
C VAL A 61 5.68 18.33 4.72
N GLY A 62 5.31 18.71 3.49
CA GLY A 62 5.01 17.74 2.43
C GLY A 62 6.19 16.84 2.12
N THR A 63 7.39 17.41 1.97
CA THR A 63 8.62 16.65 1.69
C THR A 63 8.95 15.67 2.80
N THR A 64 8.93 16.12 4.07
CA THR A 64 9.25 15.28 5.22
C THR A 64 8.32 14.08 5.30
N VAL A 65 7.01 14.28 5.14
CA VAL A 65 6.03 13.19 5.22
C VAL A 65 6.15 12.24 4.02
N VAL A 66 6.38 12.77 2.81
CA VAL A 66 6.60 11.93 1.62
C VAL A 66 7.83 11.04 1.79
N LEU A 67 8.95 11.60 2.24
CA LEU A 67 10.18 10.86 2.48
C LEU A 67 10.03 9.85 3.63
N PHE A 68 9.36 10.24 4.72
CA PHE A 68 9.07 9.35 5.84
C PHE A 68 8.37 8.08 5.36
N TRP A 69 7.33 8.21 4.54
CA TRP A 69 6.57 7.06 4.04
C TRP A 69 7.32 6.24 2.99
N PHE A 70 8.26 6.82 2.24
CA PHE A 70 9.09 6.11 1.26
C PHE A 70 10.19 5.24 1.88
N GLY A 71 10.41 5.32 3.19
CA GLY A 71 11.38 4.50 3.89
C GLY A 71 11.06 2.99 3.83
N PRO A 72 12.08 2.12 3.76
CA PRO A 72 11.87 0.68 3.89
C PRO A 72 11.33 0.35 5.29
N GLY A 73 10.35 -0.53 5.35
CA GLY A 73 9.73 -0.99 6.60
C GLY A 73 8.64 -0.07 7.15
N THR A 74 8.30 1.01 6.44
CA THR A 74 7.16 1.84 6.83
C THR A 74 5.86 1.06 6.62
N PRO A 75 4.88 1.20 7.52
CA PRO A 75 3.60 0.51 7.38
C PRO A 75 2.69 1.19 6.35
N PHE A 76 3.21 1.98 5.40
CA PHE A 76 2.42 2.74 4.42
C PHE A 76 1.48 1.85 3.61
N PHE A 77 2.04 0.86 2.89
CA PHE A 77 1.24 -0.03 2.06
C PHE A 77 0.28 -0.89 2.89
N PRO A 78 0.69 -1.54 4.00
CA PRO A 78 -0.25 -2.30 4.83
C PRO A 78 -1.39 -1.45 5.38
N LEU A 79 -1.09 -0.26 5.93
CA LEU A 79 -2.12 0.65 6.48
C LEU A 79 -3.08 1.10 5.40
N THR A 80 -2.56 1.53 4.24
CA THR A 80 -3.40 1.99 3.13
C THR A 80 -4.30 0.88 2.61
N LEU A 81 -3.79 -0.34 2.45
CA LEU A 81 -4.61 -1.46 1.97
C LEU A 81 -5.66 -1.90 3.00
N ILE A 82 -5.30 -2.00 4.28
CA ILE A 82 -6.25 -2.39 5.34
C ILE A 82 -7.37 -1.36 5.42
N THR A 83 -7.03 -0.06 5.49
CA THR A 83 -8.03 1.00 5.55
C THR A 83 -8.88 1.04 4.28
N ALA A 84 -8.30 0.84 3.10
CA ALA A 84 -9.08 0.75 1.86
C ALA A 84 -10.08 -0.42 1.89
N LEU A 85 -9.68 -1.60 2.37
CA LEU A 85 -10.59 -2.74 2.53
C LEU A 85 -11.70 -2.46 3.55
N LEU A 86 -11.39 -1.77 4.64
CA LEU A 86 -12.38 -1.33 5.63
C LEU A 86 -13.36 -0.33 5.04
N ILE A 87 -12.88 0.67 4.30
CA ILE A 87 -13.71 1.65 3.60
C ILE A 87 -14.60 0.95 2.58
N GLN A 88 -14.04 0.05 1.76
CA GLN A 88 -14.79 -0.72 0.76
C GLN A 88 -15.94 -1.49 1.41
N ARG A 89 -15.65 -2.20 2.51
CA ARG A 89 -16.61 -3.08 3.18
C ARG A 89 -17.65 -2.34 4.01
N TYR A 90 -17.23 -1.35 4.80
CA TYR A 90 -18.07 -0.71 5.81
C TYR A 90 -18.68 0.62 5.35
N LEU A 91 -17.94 1.42 4.58
CA LEU A 91 -18.46 2.70 4.09
C LEU A 91 -19.16 2.55 2.74
N LEU A 92 -18.61 1.73 1.84
CA LEU A 92 -19.16 1.53 0.49
C LEU A 92 -20.02 0.26 0.36
N LEU A 93 -20.17 -0.51 1.44
CA LEU A 93 -21.00 -1.71 1.54
C LEU A 93 -20.73 -2.72 0.42
N ASP A 94 -19.49 -2.81 -0.05
CA ASP A 94 -19.07 -3.69 -1.13
C ASP A 94 -18.41 -4.96 -0.55
N GLN A 95 -19.04 -6.11 -0.80
CA GLN A 95 -18.61 -7.43 -0.33
C GLN A 95 -18.00 -8.29 -1.45
N THR A 96 -17.78 -7.71 -2.63
CA THR A 96 -17.22 -8.45 -3.78
C THR A 96 -15.80 -8.94 -3.52
N ASN A 97 -15.09 -8.32 -2.59
CA ASN A 97 -13.70 -8.64 -2.30
C ASN A 97 -13.56 -9.78 -1.29
N LYS A 98 -13.12 -10.97 -1.76
CA LYS A 98 -12.91 -12.19 -0.96
C LYS A 98 -11.46 -12.65 -1.00
N ILE A 99 -10.51 -11.79 -0.60
CA ILE A 99 -9.11 -12.20 -0.54
C ILE A 99 -8.80 -12.92 0.77
N GLU A 100 -8.28 -14.13 0.66
CA GLU A 100 -7.66 -14.86 1.77
C GLU A 100 -6.16 -14.57 1.84
N ILE A 101 -5.80 -13.38 2.35
CA ILE A 101 -4.40 -12.88 2.39
C ILE A 101 -3.46 -13.89 3.04
N LYS A 102 -3.93 -14.54 4.13
CA LYS A 102 -3.17 -15.54 4.89
C LYS A 102 -2.86 -16.78 4.06
N LYS A 103 -3.83 -17.28 3.29
CA LYS A 103 -3.66 -18.45 2.43
C LYS A 103 -2.63 -18.17 1.33
N LYS A 104 -2.75 -17.00 0.71
CA LYS A 104 -1.88 -16.60 -0.39
C LYS A 104 -0.44 -16.33 0.04
N TRP A 105 -0.24 -15.76 1.22
CA TRP A 105 1.09 -15.62 1.82
C TRP A 105 1.77 -16.98 2.03
N LYS A 106 1.00 -17.97 2.50
CA LYS A 106 1.49 -19.33 2.68
C LYS A 106 1.90 -19.95 1.33
N GLU A 107 1.04 -19.82 0.31
CA GLU A 107 1.34 -20.31 -1.04
C GLU A 107 2.63 -19.70 -1.65
N LEU A 108 2.86 -18.40 -1.47
CA LEU A 108 4.05 -17.72 -1.99
C LEU A 108 5.34 -18.19 -1.30
N ASN A 109 5.30 -18.35 0.02
CA ASN A 109 6.45 -18.81 0.79
C ASN A 109 6.73 -20.32 0.60
N ASP A 110 5.68 -21.13 0.39
CA ASP A 110 5.80 -22.57 0.15
C ASP A 110 6.36 -22.85 -1.26
N LYS A 111 5.89 -22.15 -2.31
CA LYS A 111 6.45 -22.27 -3.68
C LYS A 111 7.94 -21.94 -3.75
N GLU A 112 8.37 -20.94 -2.98
CA GLU A 112 9.77 -20.54 -2.92
C GLU A 112 10.65 -21.56 -2.18
N SER A 113 10.06 -22.38 -1.31
CA SER A 113 10.76 -23.50 -0.65
C SER A 113 11.01 -24.68 -1.59
N LEU A 114 10.13 -24.91 -2.56
CA LEU A 114 10.25 -25.99 -3.56
C LEU A 114 11.32 -25.66 -4.61
N TYR A 115 11.38 -24.42 -5.09
CA TYR A 115 12.39 -23.95 -6.05
C TYR A 115 13.84 -23.91 -5.49
N LYS A 116 14.00 -24.17 -4.19
CA LYS A 116 15.28 -24.13 -3.48
C LYS A 116 15.84 -25.51 -3.14
N LYS A 117 15.08 -26.57 -3.45
CA LYS A 117 15.45 -27.99 -3.25
C LYS A 117 16.02 -28.64 -4.52
N GLU A 118 15.93 -27.97 -5.67
CA GLU A 118 16.61 -28.31 -6.93
C GLU A 118 17.92 -27.52 -7.05
#